data_AF-A0A371K6D5-F1
#
_entry.id   AF-A0A371K6D5-F1
#
_cell.length_a   1.000
_cell.length_b   1.000
_cell.length_c   1.000
_cell.angle_alpha   90.00
_cell.angle_beta   90.00
_cell.angle_gamma   90.00
#
_symmetry.space_group_name_H-M   'P 1'
#
loop_
_entity.id
_entity.type
_entity.pdbx_description
1 polymer ?
#
loop_
_entity_poly.entity_id
_entity_poly.type
_entity_poly.pdbx_seq_one_letter_code
_entity_poly.pdbx_strand_id
1 'polypeptide(L)'
;MDIHSRGVVSFLSDIQDRREQLQALRAHYLAAGASRARIGLNLSARPFKAHHGGTVAQYQGCLPMCLYVSTADGREYELSASLLWQEQAWRIETELRRENDDGGWDLVHELPPRTAVDLPSCLQQFQAAIADLAGFQDRVLPG
;
A
#
# COMPACT_ATOMS: atom_id res chain seq x y z
N MET A 1 -21.13 25.26 -2.88
CA MET A 1 -20.19 24.14 -3.13
C MET A 1 -20.91 22.87 -2.71
N ASP A 2 -21.14 21.94 -3.64
CA ASP A 2 -21.92 20.72 -3.42
C ASP A 2 -21.20 19.74 -2.47
N ILE A 3 -21.96 18.94 -1.71
CA ILE A 3 -21.49 17.93 -0.75
C ILE A 3 -20.59 16.91 -1.46
N HIS A 4 -20.92 16.54 -2.71
CA HIS A 4 -20.11 15.64 -3.52
C HIS A 4 -18.72 16.20 -3.83
N SER A 5 -18.63 17.50 -4.16
CA SER A 5 -17.34 18.16 -4.43
C SER A 5 -16.47 18.27 -3.17
N ARG A 6 -17.08 18.43 -1.98
CA ARG A 6 -16.35 18.41 -0.71
C ARG A 6 -15.76 17.04 -0.40
N GLY A 7 -16.47 15.96 -0.72
CA GLY A 7 -15.99 14.59 -0.55
C GLY A 7 -14.75 14.29 -1.41
N VAL A 8 -14.75 14.72 -2.68
CA VAL A 8 -13.61 14.49 -3.59
C VAL A 8 -12.37 15.29 -3.15
N VAL A 9 -12.54 16.57 -2.78
CA VAL A 9 -11.39 17.39 -2.34
C VAL A 9 -10.78 16.83 -1.06
N SER A 10 -11.60 16.46 -0.06
CA SER A 10 -11.09 15.83 1.16
C SER A 10 -10.30 14.57 0.85
N PHE A 11 -10.87 13.68 0.02
CA PHE A 11 -10.20 12.45 -0.38
C PHE A 11 -8.85 12.72 -1.05
N LEU A 12 -8.78 13.66 -2.00
CA LEU A 12 -7.52 13.99 -2.68
C LEU A 12 -6.47 14.60 -1.75
N SER A 13 -6.88 15.48 -0.82
CA SER A 13 -6.00 16.00 0.23
C SER A 13 -5.48 14.87 1.11
N ASP A 14 -6.36 13.95 1.52
CA ASP A 14 -5.95 12.80 2.31
C ASP A 14 -4.92 11.93 1.55
N ILE A 15 -5.16 11.63 0.27
CA ILE A 15 -4.21 10.89 -0.57
C ILE A 15 -2.86 11.61 -0.69
N GLN A 16 -2.86 12.94 -0.78
CA GLN A 16 -1.61 13.71 -0.78
C GLN A 16 -0.85 13.57 0.54
N ASP A 17 -1.52 13.68 1.69
CA ASP A 17 -0.89 13.51 3.01
C ASP A 17 -0.26 12.11 3.15
N ARG A 18 -0.94 11.07 2.64
CA ARG A 18 -0.44 9.69 2.64
C ARG A 18 0.79 9.53 1.73
N ARG A 19 0.82 10.23 0.60
CA ARG A 19 2.01 10.28 -0.26
C ARG A 19 3.19 10.94 0.44
N GLU A 20 2.97 11.99 1.24
CA GLU A 20 4.02 12.63 2.03
C GLU A 20 4.56 11.68 3.12
N GLN A 21 3.70 10.89 3.76
CA GLN A 21 4.14 9.82 4.68
C GLN A 21 5.01 8.77 3.97
N LEU A 22 4.66 8.35 2.76
CA LEU A 22 5.51 7.47 1.96
C LEU A 22 6.84 8.11 1.57
N GLN A 23 6.90 9.44 1.40
CA GLN A 23 8.17 10.14 1.18
C GLN A 23 9.07 10.11 2.41
N ALA A 24 8.49 10.29 3.60
CA ALA A 24 9.23 10.13 4.85
C ALA A 24 9.74 8.69 5.01
N LEU A 25 8.90 7.70 4.71
CA LEU A 25 9.27 6.28 4.75
C LEU A 25 10.37 5.94 3.73
N ARG A 26 10.28 6.49 2.52
CA ARG A 26 11.33 6.36 1.50
C ARG A 26 12.67 6.87 2.03
N ALA A 27 12.70 8.04 2.66
CA ALA A 27 13.91 8.60 3.23
C ALA A 27 14.47 7.72 4.34
N HIS A 28 13.60 7.14 5.17
CA HIS A 28 13.96 6.20 6.22
C HIS A 28 14.68 4.94 5.68
N TYR A 29 14.13 4.27 4.67
CA TYR A 29 14.76 3.09 4.07
C TYR A 29 16.11 3.39 3.42
N LEU A 30 16.25 4.55 2.76
CA LEU A 30 17.54 4.98 2.19
C LEU A 30 18.59 5.23 3.29
N ALA A 31 18.18 5.87 4.39
CA ALA A 31 19.08 6.10 5.53
C ALA A 31 19.48 4.80 6.23
N ALA A 32 18.62 3.78 6.20
CA ALA A 32 18.87 2.44 6.74
C ALA A 32 19.74 1.55 5.83
N GLY A 33 20.13 2.02 4.62
CA GLY A 33 21.05 1.31 3.74
C GLY A 33 20.44 0.68 2.49
N ALA A 34 19.18 0.97 2.17
CA ALA A 34 18.63 0.64 0.86
C ALA A 34 19.42 1.37 -0.25
N SER A 35 19.76 0.66 -1.32
CA SER A 35 20.45 1.24 -2.47
C SER A 35 19.51 2.13 -3.30
N ARG A 36 18.22 1.80 -3.30
CA ARG A 36 17.17 2.56 -3.98
C ARG A 36 15.85 2.43 -3.25
N ALA A 37 15.06 3.49 -3.27
CA ALA A 37 13.66 3.45 -2.84
C ALA A 37 12.80 4.36 -3.73
N ARG A 38 11.66 3.84 -4.22
CA ARG A 38 10.76 4.53 -5.16
C ARG A 38 9.31 4.33 -4.76
N ILE A 39 8.54 5.41 -4.79
CA ILE A 39 7.10 5.37 -4.50
C ILE A 39 6.33 4.99 -5.76
N GLY A 40 5.38 4.08 -5.61
CA GLY A 40 4.33 3.76 -6.57
C GLY A 40 2.98 4.22 -6.05
N LEU A 41 2.18 4.86 -6.90
CA LEU A 41 0.78 5.17 -6.64
C LEU A 41 0.02 4.86 -7.92
N ASN A 42 -1.00 4.01 -7.83
CA ASN A 42 -1.87 3.71 -8.96
C ASN A 42 -3.32 3.72 -8.50
N LEU A 43 -4.18 4.45 -9.21
CA LEU A 43 -5.62 4.44 -8.99
C LEU A 43 -6.26 3.64 -10.13
N SER A 44 -6.89 2.51 -9.79
CA SER A 44 -7.60 1.68 -10.76
C SER A 44 -9.06 1.56 -10.37
N ALA A 45 -9.94 2.10 -11.20
CA ALA A 45 -11.38 1.83 -11.15
C ALA A 45 -11.77 0.55 -11.92
N ARG A 46 -10.79 -0.23 -12.38
CA ARG A 46 -11.02 -1.53 -13.02
C ARG A 46 -11.10 -2.62 -11.96
N PRO A 47 -11.87 -3.69 -12.21
CA PRO A 47 -11.94 -4.80 -11.28
C PRO A 47 -10.55 -5.33 -10.95
N PHE A 48 -10.21 -5.34 -9.66
CA PHE A 48 -8.92 -5.79 -9.16
C PHE A 48 -9.08 -7.18 -8.56
N LYS A 49 -8.23 -8.11 -8.98
CA LYS A 49 -8.19 -9.46 -8.45
C LYS A 49 -7.06 -9.55 -7.43
N ALA A 50 -7.39 -9.79 -6.18
CA ALA A 50 -6.41 -10.11 -5.15
C ALA A 50 -6.43 -11.62 -4.90
N HIS A 51 -5.24 -12.21 -4.75
CA HIS A 51 -5.08 -13.63 -4.48
C HIS A 51 -4.87 -13.82 -2.98
N HIS A 52 -5.83 -14.45 -2.30
CA HIS A 52 -5.78 -14.74 -0.87
C HIS A 52 -5.73 -16.25 -0.65
N GLY A 53 -4.56 -16.80 -0.30
CA GLY A 53 -4.43 -18.21 0.10
C GLY A 53 -5.04 -19.22 -0.88
N GLY A 54 -4.94 -18.96 -2.19
CA GLY A 54 -5.53 -19.79 -3.25
C GLY A 54 -6.95 -19.40 -3.70
N THR A 55 -7.57 -18.42 -3.05
CA THR A 55 -8.89 -17.87 -3.43
C THR A 55 -8.71 -16.52 -4.13
N VAL A 56 -9.38 -16.32 -5.27
CA VAL A 56 -9.36 -15.02 -5.97
C VAL A 56 -10.57 -14.21 -5.53
N ALA A 57 -10.32 -13.08 -4.84
CA ALA A 57 -11.35 -12.09 -4.55
C ALA A 57 -11.32 -10.98 -5.61
N GLN A 58 -12.49 -10.56 -6.08
CA GLN A 58 -12.62 -9.50 -7.07
C GLN A 58 -13.26 -8.26 -6.44
N TYR A 59 -12.55 -7.14 -6.51
CA TYR A 59 -12.99 -5.83 -6.04
C TYR A 59 -13.37 -4.94 -7.22
N GLN A 60 -14.23 -3.94 -7.00
CA GLN A 60 -14.67 -3.01 -8.06
C GLN A 60 -13.55 -2.04 -8.47
N GLY A 61 -12.63 -1.76 -7.56
CA GLY A 61 -11.39 -1.06 -7.85
C GLY A 61 -10.43 -1.06 -6.68
N CYS A 62 -9.26 -0.46 -6.91
CA CYS A 62 -8.20 -0.36 -5.93
C CYS A 62 -7.39 0.93 -6.05
N LEU A 63 -6.77 1.30 -4.93
CA LEU A 63 -5.76 2.33 -4.80
C LEU A 63 -4.56 1.75 -4.02
N PRO A 64 -3.65 1.03 -4.69
CA PRO A 64 -2.37 0.66 -4.12
C PRO A 64 -1.45 1.89 -3.94
N MET A 65 -0.86 1.95 -2.75
CA MET A 65 0.21 2.85 -2.36
C MET A 65 1.41 2.00 -1.97
N CYS A 66 2.44 2.03 -2.83
CA CYS A 66 3.59 1.14 -2.71
C CYS A 66 4.89 1.91 -2.50
N LEU A 67 5.81 1.30 -1.76
CA LEU A 67 7.21 1.66 -1.71
C LEU A 67 8.02 0.46 -2.25
N TYR A 68 8.68 0.67 -3.38
CA TYR A 68 9.64 -0.28 -3.94
C TYR A 68 11.01 0.01 -3.35
N VAL A 69 11.63 -0.99 -2.71
CA VAL A 69 12.93 -0.86 -2.05
C VAL A 69 13.89 -1.88 -2.65
N SER A 70 15.03 -1.40 -3.15
CA SER A 70 16.14 -2.25 -3.57
C SER A 70 17.21 -2.26 -2.47
N THR A 71 17.64 -3.44 -2.07
CA THR A 71 18.70 -3.64 -1.08
C THR A 71 20.09 -3.51 -1.72
N ALA A 72 21.15 -3.49 -0.91
CA ALA A 72 22.52 -3.42 -1.41
C ALA A 72 22.97 -4.69 -2.15
N ASP A 73 22.41 -5.86 -1.81
CA ASP A 73 22.64 -7.14 -2.50
C ASP A 73 21.79 -7.30 -3.77
N GLY A 74 21.03 -6.27 -4.17
CA GLY A 74 20.30 -6.21 -5.42
C GLY A 74 18.90 -6.84 -5.39
N ARG A 75 18.40 -7.27 -4.22
CA ARG A 75 17.01 -7.76 -4.09
C ARG A 75 16.03 -6.60 -4.10
N GLU A 76 14.87 -6.80 -4.73
CA GLU A 76 13.79 -5.83 -4.74
C GLU A 76 12.60 -6.30 -3.90
N TYR A 77 12.03 -5.35 -3.15
CA TYR A 77 10.85 -5.53 -2.31
C TYR A 77 9.77 -4.52 -2.66
N GLU A 78 8.52 -4.95 -2.66
CA GLU A 78 7.35 -4.09 -2.72
C GLU A 78 6.67 -4.10 -1.34
N LEU A 79 6.62 -2.93 -0.71
CA LEU A 79 5.84 -2.69 0.50
C LEU A 79 4.57 -1.97 0.08
N SER A 80 3.40 -2.56 0.28
CA SER A 80 2.14 -2.00 -0.22
C SER A 80 1.11 -1.84 0.88
N ALA A 81 0.44 -0.70 0.86
CA ALA A 81 -0.86 -0.51 1.48
C ALA A 81 -1.88 -0.36 0.35
N SER A 82 -2.86 -1.26 0.26
CA SER A 82 -3.85 -1.27 -0.82
C SER A 82 -5.24 -1.02 -0.27
N LEU A 83 -5.89 0.05 -0.72
CA LEU A 83 -7.30 0.31 -0.46
C LEU A 83 -8.13 -0.30 -1.59
N LEU A 84 -8.98 -1.27 -1.26
CA LEU A 84 -9.84 -2.02 -2.17
C LEU A 84 -11.30 -1.67 -1.85
N TRP A 85 -12.15 -1.46 -2.86
CA TRP A 85 -13.56 -1.16 -2.62
C TRP A 85 -14.50 -2.09 -3.36
N GLN A 86 -15.59 -2.45 -2.69
CA GLN A 86 -16.69 -3.21 -3.25
C GLN A 86 -18.00 -2.81 -2.57
N GLU A 87 -18.96 -2.33 -3.36
CA GLU A 87 -20.31 -1.97 -2.93
C GLU A 87 -20.35 -1.05 -1.70
N GLN A 88 -20.47 -1.63 -0.50
CA GLN A 88 -20.72 -0.93 0.76
C GLN A 88 -19.52 -0.94 1.72
N ALA A 89 -18.41 -1.58 1.35
CA ALA A 89 -17.26 -1.69 2.23
C ALA A 89 -15.94 -1.45 1.50
N TRP A 90 -14.99 -0.94 2.29
CA TRP A 90 -13.59 -0.87 1.94
C TRP A 90 -12.83 -1.94 2.69
N ARG A 91 -11.84 -2.51 2.01
CA ARG A 91 -10.86 -3.40 2.59
C ARG A 91 -9.48 -2.79 2.38
N ILE A 92 -8.66 -2.80 3.42
CA ILE A 92 -7.29 -2.32 3.37
C ILE A 92 -6.36 -3.50 3.64
N GLU A 93 -5.42 -3.70 2.72
CA GLU A 93 -4.41 -4.75 2.80
C GLU A 93 -3.03 -4.13 2.99
N THR A 94 -2.17 -4.81 3.73
CA THR A 94 -0.81 -4.35 4.01
C THR A 94 0.14 -5.53 3.83
N GLU A 95 0.97 -5.45 2.78
CA GLU A 95 1.76 -6.57 2.31
C GLU A 95 3.22 -6.18 2.09
N LEU A 96 4.10 -7.16 2.30
CA LEU A 96 5.49 -7.16 1.86
C LEU A 96 5.64 -8.27 0.82
N ARG A 97 6.09 -7.89 -0.37
CA ARG A 97 6.44 -8.83 -1.44
C ARG A 97 7.89 -8.67 -1.83
N ARG A 98 8.49 -9.72 -2.37
CA ARG A 98 9.84 -9.72 -2.93
C ARG A 98 9.77 -10.12 -4.40
N GLU A 99 10.55 -9.46 -5.23
CA GLU A 99 10.69 -9.86 -6.63
C GLU A 99 11.24 -11.30 -6.70
N ASN A 100 10.67 -12.12 -7.58
CA ASN A 100 11.10 -13.49 -7.82
C ASN A 100 11.90 -13.60 -9.13
N ASP A 101 12.53 -14.75 -9.35
CA ASP A 101 13.45 -14.96 -10.49
C ASP A 101 12.76 -14.86 -11.86
N ASP A 102 11.43 -15.00 -11.89
CA ASP A 102 10.60 -14.90 -13.10
C ASP A 102 10.13 -13.44 -13.39
N GLY A 103 10.59 -12.45 -12.60
CA GLY A 103 10.16 -11.05 -12.70
C GLY A 103 8.76 -10.79 -12.14
N GLY A 104 8.23 -11.72 -11.35
CA GLY A 104 6.99 -11.59 -10.57
C GLY A 104 7.25 -11.16 -9.12
N TRP A 105 6.21 -11.24 -8.30
CA TRP A 105 6.27 -10.84 -6.88
C TRP A 105 5.72 -11.94 -5.98
N ASP A 106 6.54 -12.42 -5.05
CA ASP A 106 6.16 -13.40 -4.03
C ASP A 106 5.78 -12.71 -2.73
N LEU A 107 4.68 -13.14 -2.10
CA LEU A 107 4.28 -12.66 -0.77
C LEU A 107 5.26 -13.16 0.29
N VAL A 108 5.92 -12.23 0.98
CA VAL A 108 6.84 -12.53 2.09
C VAL A 108 6.13 -12.41 3.42
N HIS A 109 5.29 -11.39 3.57
CA HIS A 109 4.55 -11.13 4.80
C HIS A 109 3.29 -10.32 4.52
N GLU A 110 2.23 -10.57 5.28
CA GLU A 110 0.99 -9.79 5.25
C GLU A 110 0.55 -9.51 6.69
N LEU A 111 -0.07 -8.35 6.89
CA LEU A 111 -0.77 -8.04 8.14
C LEU A 111 -2.26 -8.37 8.01
N PRO A 112 -2.96 -8.59 9.15
CA PRO A 112 -4.40 -8.79 9.12
C PRO A 112 -5.12 -7.67 8.37
N PRO A 113 -6.05 -8.00 7.47
CA PRO A 113 -6.75 -7.00 6.68
C PRO A 113 -7.66 -6.15 7.58
N ARG A 114 -7.77 -4.87 7.24
CA ARG A 114 -8.69 -3.93 7.88
C ARG A 114 -9.92 -3.74 7.00
N THR A 115 -11.05 -3.41 7.61
CA THR A 115 -12.28 -3.09 6.88
C THR A 115 -12.90 -1.82 7.41
N ALA A 116 -13.52 -1.04 6.53
CA ALA A 116 -14.29 0.13 6.89
C ALA A 116 -15.60 0.18 6.09
N VAL A 117 -16.63 0.78 6.66
CA VAL A 117 -17.97 0.94 6.05
C VAL A 117 -18.35 2.40 5.82
N ASP A 118 -17.45 3.32 6.15
CA ASP A 118 -17.56 4.74 5.86
C ASP A 118 -16.18 5.31 5.46
N LEU A 119 -16.20 6.42 4.72
CA LEU A 119 -14.99 7.05 4.16
C LEU A 119 -14.02 7.55 5.25
N PRO A 120 -14.45 8.27 6.32
CA PRO A 120 -13.56 8.67 7.41
C PRO A 120 -12.81 7.49 8.04
N SER A 121 -13.52 6.43 8.42
CA SER A 121 -12.92 5.21 8.97
C SER A 121 -11.96 4.56 7.98
N CYS A 122 -12.33 4.51 6.69
CA CYS A 122 -11.48 3.98 5.63
C CYS A 122 -10.14 4.72 5.54
N LEU A 123 -10.18 6.05 5.53
CA LEU A 123 -8.99 6.89 5.43
C LEU A 123 -8.09 6.81 6.68
N GLN A 124 -8.69 6.65 7.86
CA GLN A 124 -7.95 6.42 9.10
C GLN A 124 -7.24 5.06 9.09
N GLN A 125 -7.95 4.01 8.68
CA GLN A 125 -7.38 2.66 8.59
C GLN A 125 -6.30 2.58 7.51
N PHE A 126 -6.47 3.30 6.39
CA PHE A 126 -5.47 3.36 5.33
C PHE A 126 -4.20 4.10 5.77
N GLN A 127 -4.35 5.16 6.57
CA GLN A 127 -3.21 5.83 7.19
C GLN A 127 -2.43 4.89 8.12
N ALA A 128 -3.13 4.13 8.98
CA ALA A 128 -2.49 3.16 9.85
C ALA A 128 -1.73 2.08 9.05
N ALA A 129 -2.33 1.59 7.96
CA ALA A 129 -1.69 0.63 7.06
C ALA A 129 -0.40 1.16 6.42
N ILE A 130 -0.33 2.46 6.07
CA ILE A 130 0.90 3.05 5.53
C ILE A 130 1.97 3.18 6.61
N ALA A 131 1.59 3.54 7.83
CA ALA A 131 2.52 3.61 8.95
C ALA A 131 3.12 2.23 9.28
N ASP A 132 2.33 1.16 9.18
CA ASP A 132 2.79 -0.22 9.41
C ASP A 132 3.91 -0.66 8.47
N LEU A 133 4.04 -0.07 7.27
CA LEU A 133 5.09 -0.42 6.30
C LEU A 133 6.50 -0.17 6.86
N ALA A 134 6.66 0.71 7.86
CA ALA A 134 7.92 0.86 8.57
C ALA A 134 8.32 -0.41 9.35
N GLY A 135 7.33 -1.16 9.85
CA GLY A 135 7.55 -2.41 10.61
C GLY A 135 8.10 -3.56 9.77
N PHE A 136 8.16 -3.43 8.44
CA PHE A 136 8.78 -4.42 7.56
C PHE A 136 10.30 -4.25 7.42
N GLN A 137 10.90 -3.19 7.97
CA GLN A 137 12.31 -2.86 7.75
C GLN A 137 13.24 -4.04 8.03
N ASP A 138 13.09 -4.71 9.18
CA ASP A 138 13.98 -5.80 9.60
C ASP A 138 13.93 -7.02 8.66
N ARG A 139 12.87 -7.13 7.84
CA ARG A 139 12.74 -8.18 6.81
C ARG A 139 13.38 -7.77 5.48
N VAL A 140 13.43 -6.49 5.19
CA VAL A 140 13.95 -5.92 3.93
C VAL A 140 15.44 -5.65 4.03
N LEU A 141 15.87 -5.09 5.16
CA LEU A 141 17.26 -4.73 5.47
C LEU A 141 17.69 -5.45 6.76
N PRO A 142 17.76 -6.80 6.78
CA PRO A 142 18.35 -7.50 7.91
C PRO A 142 19.81 -7.06 8.02
N GLY A 143 20.17 -6.46 9.16
CA GLY A 143 21.51 -5.94 9.43
C GLY A 143 22.61 -7.00 9.36
#